data_AF-A0A956AEW7-F1
#
_entry.id   AF-A0A956AEW7-F1
#
_cell.length_a   1.000
_cell.length_b   1.000
_cell.length_c   1.000
_cell.angle_alpha   90.00
_cell.angle_beta   90.00
_cell.angle_gamma   90.00
#
_symmetry.space_group_name_H-M   'P 1'
#
loop_
_entity.id
_entity.type
_entity.pdbx_description
1 polymer ?
#
loop_
_entity_poly.entity_id
_entity_poly.type
_entity_poly.pdbx_seq_one_letter_code
_entity_poly.pdbx_strand_id
1 'polypeptide(L)'
;DPRSGEILNADVIVIADVPHMYGVSLRPLPGRAGGCAAPSVVGEHLLIGNLLAAAGGARVDLDALIGPIIRWLTMHEVGHTLGLRHNFQGSYDSLNYFDTYWDLRSETLKRSETVADLYDQVQLTDRQHEGFMRQQQYSSIMDYGYSWQNDIMGLGKYDVAALIFGYTAGSYRTEGEQCGKYESVRAGAGCIARLPGYIEVFTKSKEALGEAGSLLTREELGFTYDDPGLPSVNILERYDYSTVAMAFPSLDDLKDRKLMRYADFLEAKARGGDRPVRVPHLFCSDEWEGGLVSCRVFDQGANPFELTLSRIHDYRAYYPFVNFKRDRVGFWEDDPLYTYFDRVFLPLSDYFQSWYFAPYGFDDAFDRSYELAINSGLSLLGEVLATPPYGAFCRDPDGNYVWLSDEPAAQGETYATDCVDERQTFEIERGVGRRPFSAYDPEQGYYFSDKPQESGHYWTTLAALWALFDPDAYV
;
A
#
# COMPACT_ATOMS: atom_id res chain seq x y z
N ASP A 1 12.00 25.83 5.99
CA ASP A 1 10.93 26.59 5.31
C ASP A 1 10.00 25.58 4.62
N PRO A 2 8.71 25.53 5.00
CA PRO A 2 7.74 24.61 4.41
C PRO A 2 7.52 24.82 2.89
N ARG A 3 8.01 25.92 2.31
CA ARG A 3 7.96 26.17 0.86
C ARG A 3 9.19 25.67 0.10
N SER A 4 10.31 25.42 0.78
CA SER A 4 11.56 24.92 0.15
C SER A 4 11.93 23.51 0.58
N GLY A 5 11.25 22.93 1.58
CA GLY A 5 11.63 21.65 2.18
C GLY A 5 12.92 21.71 3.00
N GLU A 6 13.53 22.89 3.21
CA GLU A 6 14.70 23.02 4.07
C GLU A 6 14.29 22.89 5.55
N ILE A 7 14.75 21.83 6.20
CA ILE A 7 14.71 21.67 7.65
C ILE A 7 15.93 22.40 8.21
N LEU A 8 15.78 23.65 8.63
CA LEU A 8 16.84 24.40 9.30
C LEU A 8 16.65 24.26 10.82
N ASN A 9 17.65 23.69 11.50
CA ASN A 9 17.73 23.56 12.96
C ASN A 9 16.59 22.77 13.64
N ALA A 10 16.11 21.68 13.03
CA ALA A 10 15.29 20.72 13.77
C ALA A 10 16.20 19.68 14.44
N ASP A 11 16.10 19.57 15.77
CA ASP A 11 16.67 18.45 16.50
C ASP A 11 15.78 17.22 16.28
N VAL A 12 16.08 16.43 15.25
CA VAL A 12 15.43 15.13 15.04
C VAL A 12 16.08 14.13 16.00
N ILE A 13 15.41 13.87 17.12
CA ILE A 13 15.80 12.79 18.03
C ILE A 13 15.25 11.49 17.43
N VAL A 14 16.11 10.75 16.73
CA VAL A 14 15.83 9.36 16.41
C VAL A 14 15.93 8.57 17.72
N ILE A 15 14.78 8.28 18.33
CA ILE A 15 14.75 7.40 19.50
C ILE A 15 15.01 5.98 19.00
N ALA A 16 16.26 5.55 19.11
CA ALA A 16 16.62 4.15 18.94
C ALA A 16 16.17 3.34 20.17
N ASP A 17 14.87 3.13 20.35
CA ASP A 17 14.35 2.13 21.30
C ASP A 17 14.41 0.70 20.70
N VAL A 18 15.53 0.40 20.04
CA VAL A 18 15.76 -0.83 19.24
C VAL A 18 16.55 -1.90 20.02
N PRO A 19 16.43 -2.00 21.36
CA PRO A 19 16.55 -3.35 21.94
C PRO A 19 15.50 -3.74 23.00
N HIS A 20 14.50 -2.92 23.32
CA HIS A 20 13.65 -3.19 24.48
C HIS A 20 12.13 -3.25 24.29
N MET A 21 11.60 -3.24 23.06
CA MET A 21 10.24 -3.75 22.83
C MET A 21 10.22 -5.30 22.77
N TYR A 22 10.64 -5.92 23.86
CA TYR A 22 10.15 -7.24 24.24
C TYR A 22 8.83 -7.03 24.97
N GLY A 23 7.84 -7.87 24.67
CA GLY A 23 6.48 -7.77 25.17
C GLY A 23 6.37 -7.30 26.62
N VAL A 24 5.73 -6.14 26.80
CA VAL A 24 4.97 -5.85 28.01
C VAL A 24 3.51 -5.78 27.57
N SER A 25 2.77 -6.84 27.90
CA SER A 25 1.34 -6.72 28.12
C SER A 25 1.14 -5.64 29.19
N LEU A 26 0.89 -4.40 28.76
CA LEU A 26 0.23 -3.44 29.62
C LEU A 26 -1.23 -3.83 29.59
N ARG A 27 -1.73 -4.32 30.74
CA ARG A 27 -3.16 -4.43 31.00
C ARG A 27 -3.85 -3.17 30.45
N PRO A 28 -4.94 -3.31 29.68
CA PRO A 28 -5.56 -2.18 29.03
C PRO A 28 -6.08 -1.21 30.10
N LEU A 29 -5.60 0.03 30.06
CA LEU A 29 -6.44 1.15 30.49
C LEU A 29 -7.33 1.50 29.29
N PRO A 30 -8.63 1.69 29.50
CA PRO A 30 -9.59 1.76 28.41
C PRO A 30 -9.39 3.05 27.60
N GLY A 31 -9.15 2.89 26.30
CA GLY A 31 -9.23 3.96 25.30
C GLY A 31 -7.88 4.35 24.69
N ARG A 32 -7.75 4.10 23.38
CA ARG A 32 -6.66 4.43 22.44
C ARG A 32 -5.51 3.41 22.36
N ALA A 33 -5.67 2.50 21.40
CA ALA A 33 -4.59 1.76 20.78
C ALA A 33 -4.10 2.52 19.54
N GLY A 34 -2.80 2.51 19.31
CA GLY A 34 -2.10 3.12 18.17
C GLY A 34 -0.61 3.01 18.44
N GLY A 35 -0.03 1.83 18.18
CA GLY A 35 1.40 1.59 18.29
C GLY A 35 2.07 1.76 16.92
N CYS A 36 3.15 2.53 16.85
CA CYS A 36 3.93 2.71 15.62
C CYS A 36 4.85 1.49 15.40
N ALA A 37 4.70 0.80 14.27
CA ALA A 37 5.52 -0.34 13.87
C ALA A 37 6.60 0.05 12.84
N ALA A 38 7.47 1.01 13.18
CA ALA A 38 8.66 1.36 12.39
C ALA A 38 9.93 0.47 12.53
N PRO A 39 10.12 -0.41 13.56
CA PRO A 39 11.42 -1.08 13.75
C PRO A 39 11.81 -2.13 12.70
N SER A 40 10.86 -2.72 11.96
CA SER A 40 11.15 -3.84 11.05
C SER A 40 11.93 -3.42 9.80
N VAL A 41 11.65 -2.21 9.30
CA VAL A 41 12.16 -1.73 8.01
C VAL A 41 13.69 -1.55 8.05
N VAL A 42 14.24 -0.86 9.06
CA VAL A 42 15.69 -0.63 9.19
C VAL A 42 16.50 -1.94 9.33
N GLY A 43 15.94 -2.94 10.01
CA GLY A 43 16.57 -4.26 10.16
C GLY A 43 16.64 -5.04 8.84
N GLU A 44 15.59 -4.96 8.02
CA GLU A 44 15.52 -5.62 6.71
C GLU A 44 16.52 -5.01 5.71
N HIS A 45 16.74 -3.70 5.75
CA HIS A 45 17.67 -2.99 4.85
C HIS A 45 19.15 -3.32 5.07
N LEU A 46 19.59 -3.40 6.33
CA LEU A 46 20.96 -3.83 6.65
C LEU A 46 21.22 -5.25 6.12
N LEU A 47 20.21 -6.10 6.16
CA LEU A 47 20.26 -7.47 5.70
C LEU A 47 20.29 -7.56 4.16
N ILE A 48 19.52 -6.73 3.45
CA ILE A 48 19.57 -6.61 1.97
C ILE A 48 20.94 -6.08 1.51
N GLY A 49 21.46 -5.03 2.17
CA GLY A 49 22.79 -4.50 1.88
C GLY A 49 23.89 -5.55 2.05
N ASN A 50 23.80 -6.37 3.11
CA ASN A 50 24.72 -7.47 3.36
C ASN A 50 24.55 -8.63 2.36
N LEU A 51 23.33 -8.96 1.94
CA LEU A 51 23.08 -9.98 0.93
C LEU A 51 23.61 -9.60 -0.45
N LEU A 52 23.38 -8.37 -0.89
CA LEU A 52 23.89 -7.84 -2.16
C LEU A 52 25.42 -7.81 -2.16
N ALA A 53 26.03 -7.42 -1.02
CA ALA A 53 27.46 -7.49 -0.82
C ALA A 53 28.00 -8.94 -0.84
N ALA A 54 27.25 -9.90 -0.27
CA ALA A 54 27.61 -11.32 -0.24
C ALA A 54 27.41 -12.04 -1.59
N ALA A 55 26.47 -11.59 -2.42
CA ALA A 55 26.18 -12.15 -3.75
C ALA A 55 27.21 -11.74 -4.84
N GLY A 56 28.29 -11.03 -4.48
CA GLY A 56 29.40 -10.71 -5.39
C GLY A 56 29.11 -9.59 -6.39
N GLY A 57 27.99 -8.85 -6.23
CA GLY A 57 27.57 -7.78 -7.14
C GLY A 57 27.53 -6.42 -6.44
N ALA A 58 28.63 -5.67 -6.53
CA ALA A 58 28.79 -4.28 -6.09
C ALA A 58 28.83 -4.02 -4.56
N ARG A 59 29.74 -3.12 -4.16
CA ARG A 59 29.65 -2.43 -2.86
C ARG A 59 28.32 -1.68 -2.85
N VAL A 60 27.37 -2.10 -2.04
CA VAL A 60 26.19 -1.28 -1.75
C VAL A 60 26.67 -0.09 -0.93
N ASP A 61 26.53 1.11 -1.48
CA ASP A 61 26.73 2.35 -0.74
C ASP A 61 25.56 2.48 0.26
N LEU A 62 25.82 2.06 1.49
CA LEU A 62 24.84 2.11 2.58
C LEU A 62 24.38 3.54 2.86
N ASP A 63 25.22 4.56 2.64
CA ASP A 63 24.82 5.96 2.84
C ASP A 63 23.86 6.42 1.74
N ALA A 64 24.09 5.97 0.50
CA ALA A 64 23.17 6.21 -0.62
C ALA A 64 21.82 5.48 -0.47
N LEU A 65 21.77 4.39 0.30
CA LEU A 65 20.54 3.65 0.59
C LEU A 65 19.81 4.21 1.83
N ILE A 66 20.52 4.36 2.95
CA ILE A 66 19.97 4.75 4.26
C ILE A 66 19.60 6.24 4.29
N GLY A 67 20.40 7.09 3.64
CA GLY A 67 20.20 8.54 3.63
C GLY A 67 18.80 8.95 3.13
N PRO A 68 18.36 8.46 1.95
CA PRO A 68 16.99 8.66 1.49
C PRO A 68 15.93 8.15 2.47
N ILE A 69 16.06 6.92 2.99
CA ILE A 69 15.07 6.34 3.91
C ILE A 69 14.87 7.21 5.16
N ILE A 70 15.98 7.59 5.82
CA ILE A 70 15.91 8.46 7.01
C ILE A 70 15.30 9.82 6.65
N ARG A 71 15.64 10.37 5.49
CA ARG A 71 15.05 11.63 5.02
C ARG A 71 13.54 11.51 4.90
N TRP A 72 13.02 10.47 4.27
CA TRP A 72 11.59 10.31 4.03
C TRP A 72 10.82 10.01 5.32
N LEU A 73 11.38 9.15 6.18
CA LEU A 73 10.85 8.95 7.55
C LEU A 73 10.83 10.27 8.33
N THR A 74 11.89 11.07 8.25
CA THR A 74 11.92 12.38 8.90
C THR A 74 10.81 13.30 8.35
N MET A 75 10.55 13.25 7.05
CA MET A 75 9.47 14.04 6.44
C MET A 75 8.09 13.59 6.92
N HIS A 76 7.88 12.29 7.10
CA HIS A 76 6.67 11.73 7.71
C HIS A 76 6.44 12.26 9.14
N GLU A 77 7.46 12.19 10.00
CA GLU A 77 7.37 12.68 11.39
C GLU A 77 7.20 14.22 11.47
N VAL A 78 7.84 14.95 10.56
CA VAL A 78 7.59 16.39 10.41
C VAL A 78 6.15 16.65 9.95
N GLY A 79 5.60 15.81 9.07
CA GLY A 79 4.19 15.82 8.69
C GLY A 79 3.27 15.77 9.89
N HIS A 80 3.49 14.82 10.81
CA HIS A 80 2.76 14.75 12.09
C HIS A 80 2.92 16.01 12.93
N THR A 81 4.13 16.57 13.02
CA THR A 81 4.39 17.82 13.74
C THR A 81 3.62 19.00 13.14
N LEU A 82 3.41 19.00 11.82
CA LEU A 82 2.63 20.01 11.10
C LEU A 82 1.11 19.75 11.12
N GLY A 83 0.67 18.64 11.72
CA GLY A 83 -0.74 18.30 11.89
C GLY A 83 -1.32 17.31 10.87
N LEU A 84 -0.48 16.69 10.04
CA LEU A 84 -0.91 15.60 9.16
C LEU A 84 -1.13 14.31 9.97
N ARG A 85 -2.19 13.59 9.62
CA ARG A 85 -2.40 12.20 10.06
C ARG A 85 -1.91 11.26 8.98
N HIS A 86 -1.89 9.96 9.29
CA HIS A 86 -1.73 8.95 8.25
C HIS A 86 -2.80 9.10 7.16
N ASN A 87 -2.42 8.76 5.93
CA ASN A 87 -3.30 8.71 4.78
C ASN A 87 -3.12 7.41 4.01
N PHE A 88 -3.87 6.38 4.40
CA PHE A 88 -3.81 5.04 3.79
C PHE A 88 -4.55 4.91 2.46
N GLN A 89 -5.08 6.02 1.93
CA GLN A 89 -5.59 6.10 0.57
C GLN A 89 -4.55 6.65 -0.41
N GLY A 90 -3.35 7.00 0.06
CA GLY A 90 -2.30 7.61 -0.75
C GLY A 90 -1.89 6.72 -1.92
N SER A 91 -1.81 5.42 -1.69
CA SER A 91 -1.46 4.37 -2.65
C SER A 91 -2.54 4.16 -3.70
N TYR A 92 -3.79 4.52 -3.42
CA TYR A 92 -4.92 4.38 -4.34
C TYR A 92 -5.23 5.67 -5.11
N ASP A 93 -4.79 6.82 -4.60
CA ASP A 93 -5.05 8.17 -5.10
C ASP A 93 -4.23 8.53 -6.34
N SER A 94 -4.41 7.73 -7.39
CA SER A 94 -3.66 7.79 -8.65
C SER A 94 -3.71 9.14 -9.36
N LEU A 95 -4.81 9.89 -9.20
CA LEU A 95 -4.93 11.24 -9.73
C LEU A 95 -3.89 12.19 -9.11
N ASN A 96 -3.38 11.87 -7.92
CA ASN A 96 -2.43 12.69 -7.17
C ASN A 96 -1.04 12.07 -7.05
N TYR A 97 -0.74 11.02 -7.82
CA TYR A 97 0.62 10.56 -8.01
C TYR A 97 1.52 11.62 -8.68
N PHE A 98 2.82 11.36 -8.67
CA PHE A 98 3.83 12.21 -9.31
C PHE A 98 3.60 12.34 -10.83
N ASP A 99 3.99 13.48 -11.40
CA ASP A 99 3.85 13.71 -12.84
C ASP A 99 4.65 12.70 -13.67
N THR A 100 5.84 12.32 -13.17
CA THR A 100 6.69 11.32 -13.79
C THR A 100 6.03 9.95 -13.87
N TYR A 101 5.11 9.61 -12.96
CA TYR A 101 4.34 8.37 -13.04
C TYR A 101 3.47 8.39 -14.29
N TRP A 102 2.77 9.50 -14.54
CA TRP A 102 1.91 9.63 -15.72
C TRP A 102 2.71 9.70 -17.01
N ASP A 103 3.90 10.33 -16.99
CA ASP A 103 4.80 10.34 -18.14
C ASP A 103 5.27 8.92 -18.49
N LEU A 104 5.56 8.07 -17.49
CA LEU A 104 5.92 6.66 -17.68
C LEU A 104 4.71 5.78 -18.02
N ARG A 105 3.58 5.99 -17.36
CA ARG A 105 2.36 5.18 -17.54
C ARG A 105 1.75 5.41 -18.92
N SER A 106 1.96 6.59 -19.51
CA SER A 106 1.47 6.91 -20.85
C SER A 106 1.89 5.89 -21.93
N GLU A 107 2.99 5.17 -21.73
CA GLU A 107 3.46 4.10 -22.63
C GLU A 107 2.53 2.88 -22.66
N THR A 108 1.92 2.52 -21.52
CA THR A 108 1.06 1.33 -21.38
C THR A 108 -0.39 1.69 -21.07
N LEU A 109 -0.73 2.98 -20.93
CA LEU A 109 -2.08 3.45 -20.71
C LEU A 109 -2.95 3.19 -21.94
N LYS A 110 -3.90 2.27 -21.80
CA LYS A 110 -4.89 1.97 -22.83
C LYS A 110 -6.26 1.75 -22.19
N ARG A 111 -7.30 1.88 -23.01
CA ARG A 111 -8.64 1.46 -22.60
C ARG A 111 -8.67 -0.04 -22.48
N SER A 112 -8.98 -0.53 -21.28
CA SER A 112 -9.14 -1.96 -21.06
C SER A 112 -10.46 -2.44 -21.64
N GLU A 113 -10.40 -3.19 -22.74
CA GLU A 113 -11.55 -3.86 -23.35
C GLU A 113 -11.59 -5.35 -23.04
N THR A 114 -10.48 -5.91 -22.55
CA THR A 114 -10.35 -7.31 -22.20
C THR A 114 -9.53 -7.49 -20.92
N VAL A 115 -9.62 -8.69 -20.34
CA VAL A 115 -8.78 -9.11 -19.21
C VAL A 115 -7.29 -9.08 -19.57
N ALA A 116 -6.93 -9.42 -20.81
CA ALA A 116 -5.56 -9.35 -21.30
C ALA A 116 -5.03 -7.91 -21.31
N ASP A 117 -5.88 -6.93 -21.64
CA ASP A 117 -5.49 -5.53 -21.63
C ASP A 117 -5.09 -5.03 -20.24
N LEU A 118 -5.80 -5.43 -19.19
CA LEU A 118 -5.42 -5.12 -17.80
C LEU A 118 -4.09 -5.77 -17.44
N TYR A 119 -3.89 -7.04 -17.80
CA TYR A 119 -2.63 -7.72 -17.54
C TYR A 119 -1.46 -7.00 -18.21
N ASP A 120 -1.57 -6.70 -19.50
CA ASP A 120 -0.53 -5.99 -20.25
C ASP A 120 -0.22 -4.63 -19.64
N GLN A 121 -1.26 -3.91 -19.18
CA GLN A 121 -1.10 -2.57 -18.64
C GLN A 121 -0.35 -2.57 -17.30
N VAL A 122 -0.48 -3.62 -16.48
CA VAL A 122 0.21 -3.75 -15.18
C VAL A 122 1.65 -4.27 -15.31
N GLN A 123 1.98 -4.96 -16.42
CA GLN A 123 3.35 -5.36 -16.69
C GLN A 123 4.21 -4.14 -17.03
N LEU A 124 5.31 -3.96 -16.28
CA LEU A 124 6.21 -2.83 -16.50
C LEU A 124 7.09 -3.07 -17.73
N THR A 125 7.24 -2.04 -18.56
CA THR A 125 8.31 -1.99 -19.55
C THR A 125 9.66 -1.73 -18.88
N ASP A 126 10.77 -2.00 -19.57
CA ASP A 126 12.12 -1.68 -19.05
C ASP A 126 12.23 -0.20 -18.67
N ARG A 127 11.66 0.70 -19.48
CA ARG A 127 11.63 2.14 -19.20
C ARG A 127 10.84 2.46 -17.92
N GLN A 128 9.70 1.81 -17.69
CA GLN A 128 8.89 2.03 -16.50
C GLN A 128 9.60 1.48 -15.24
N HIS A 129 10.29 0.35 -15.37
CA HIS A 129 11.08 -0.23 -14.30
C HIS A 129 12.29 0.65 -13.93
N GLU A 130 13.09 1.04 -14.92
CA GLU A 130 14.24 1.95 -14.75
C GLU A 130 13.82 3.34 -14.25
N GLY A 131 12.61 3.77 -14.62
CA GLY A 131 12.00 5.01 -14.16
C GLY A 131 11.40 4.96 -12.76
N PHE A 132 11.50 3.82 -12.05
CA PHE A 132 10.91 3.63 -10.71
C PHE A 132 9.41 3.95 -10.66
N MET A 133 8.65 3.52 -11.68
CA MET A 133 7.23 3.88 -11.79
C MET A 133 6.41 3.44 -10.56
N ARG A 134 6.70 2.25 -9.99
CA ARG A 134 6.00 1.75 -8.79
C ARG A 134 6.24 2.63 -7.56
N GLN A 135 7.47 3.10 -7.38
CA GLN A 135 7.85 3.97 -6.26
C GLN A 135 7.16 5.34 -6.32
N GLN A 136 6.51 5.67 -7.44
CA GLN A 136 5.75 6.91 -7.60
C GLN A 136 4.23 6.71 -7.39
N GLN A 137 3.79 5.50 -7.03
CA GLN A 137 2.38 5.15 -6.80
C GLN A 137 1.93 5.49 -5.37
N TYR A 138 2.11 6.75 -4.98
CA TYR A 138 1.55 7.29 -3.74
C TYR A 138 1.29 8.79 -3.88
N SER A 139 0.26 9.29 -3.19
CA SER A 139 -0.06 10.71 -3.14
C SER A 139 0.36 11.38 -1.82
N SER A 140 0.72 10.61 -0.80
CA SER A 140 1.10 11.12 0.54
C SER A 140 2.25 10.33 1.14
N ILE A 141 3.26 11.01 1.69
CA ILE A 141 4.30 10.39 2.53
C ILE A 141 3.74 9.86 3.85
N MET A 142 2.49 10.22 4.18
CA MET A 142 1.78 9.75 5.36
C MET A 142 1.09 8.39 5.11
N ASP A 143 1.24 7.81 3.93
CA ASP A 143 0.87 6.43 3.66
C ASP A 143 1.93 5.47 4.22
N TYR A 144 1.52 4.25 4.57
CA TYR A 144 2.41 3.19 5.03
C TYR A 144 2.62 2.17 3.92
N GLY A 145 3.67 2.37 3.12
CA GLY A 145 4.13 1.35 2.20
C GLY A 145 4.66 0.10 2.91
N TYR A 146 4.41 -1.10 2.35
CA TYR A 146 4.98 -2.35 2.88
C TYR A 146 6.48 -2.45 2.61
N SER A 147 6.89 -2.02 1.43
CA SER A 147 8.20 -2.32 0.92
C SER A 147 9.21 -1.24 1.24
N TRP A 148 10.44 -1.68 1.45
CA TRP A 148 11.61 -0.87 1.80
C TRP A 148 11.88 0.25 0.77
N GLN A 149 11.44 0.07 -0.46
CA GLN A 149 11.56 1.00 -1.58
C GLN A 149 10.34 1.93 -1.76
N ASN A 150 9.30 1.81 -0.93
CA ASN A 150 8.14 2.70 -1.02
C ASN A 150 8.46 4.08 -0.44
N ASP A 151 7.69 5.08 -0.87
CA ASP A 151 7.67 6.43 -0.29
C ASP A 151 9.01 7.19 -0.41
N ILE A 152 9.86 6.79 -1.37
CA ILE A 152 11.20 7.36 -1.56
C ILE A 152 11.28 8.49 -2.59
N MET A 153 10.15 8.94 -3.15
CA MET A 153 10.12 9.85 -4.28
C MET A 153 9.88 11.32 -3.91
N GLY A 154 9.61 11.63 -2.65
CA GLY A 154 9.24 13.00 -2.26
C GLY A 154 8.04 13.10 -1.33
N LEU A 155 7.70 14.35 -1.04
CA LEU A 155 6.34 14.67 -0.59
C LEU A 155 5.38 14.43 -1.74
N GLY A 156 4.26 13.79 -1.45
CA GLY A 156 3.21 13.59 -2.44
C GLY A 156 2.31 14.82 -2.58
N LYS A 157 1.49 14.85 -3.63
CA LYS A 157 0.63 16.02 -3.91
C LYS A 157 -0.44 16.23 -2.83
N TYR A 158 -0.89 15.16 -2.17
CA TYR A 158 -1.83 15.25 -1.05
C TYR A 158 -1.20 16.03 0.12
N ASP A 159 0.04 15.72 0.50
CA ASP A 159 0.71 16.37 1.63
C ASP A 159 0.78 17.89 1.43
N VAL A 160 1.17 18.28 0.22
CA VAL A 160 1.27 19.69 -0.17
C VAL A 160 -0.11 20.35 -0.16
N ALA A 161 -1.13 19.70 -0.75
CA ALA A 161 -2.50 20.23 -0.78
C ALA A 161 -3.10 20.38 0.63
N ALA A 162 -2.90 19.40 1.51
CA ALA A 162 -3.38 19.42 2.89
C ALA A 162 -2.72 20.54 3.70
N LEU A 163 -1.39 20.70 3.58
CA LEU A 163 -0.66 21.80 4.25
C LEU A 163 -1.08 23.17 3.70
N ILE A 164 -1.22 23.31 2.38
CA ILE A 164 -1.72 24.57 1.79
C ILE A 164 -3.10 24.88 2.35
N PHE A 165 -4.03 23.93 2.34
CA PHE A 165 -5.38 24.15 2.86
C PHE A 165 -5.37 24.55 4.34
N GLY A 166 -4.63 23.82 5.19
CA GLY A 166 -4.56 24.09 6.63
C GLY A 166 -3.90 25.41 6.99
N TYR A 167 -2.78 25.75 6.33
CA TYR A 167 -1.93 26.90 6.69
C TYR A 167 -2.27 28.18 5.92
N THR A 168 -3.21 28.13 4.98
CA THR A 168 -3.72 29.33 4.29
C THR A 168 -5.15 29.69 4.66
N ALA A 169 -5.75 29.00 5.64
CA ALA A 169 -6.97 29.47 6.28
C ALA A 169 -6.67 30.73 7.11
N GLY A 170 -7.57 31.73 7.07
CA GLY A 170 -7.27 33.00 7.72
C GLY A 170 -8.25 34.11 7.44
N SER A 171 -7.90 35.32 7.89
CA SER A 171 -8.73 36.52 7.71
C SER A 171 -8.35 37.27 6.44
N TYR A 172 -9.29 37.37 5.50
CA TYR A 172 -9.09 37.99 4.19
C TYR A 172 -10.13 39.07 3.93
N ARG A 173 -9.74 40.12 3.19
CA ARG A 173 -10.70 41.08 2.65
C ARG A 173 -11.53 40.41 1.57
N THR A 174 -12.85 40.50 1.68
CA THR A 174 -13.81 39.97 0.72
C THR A 174 -15.07 40.83 0.68
N GLU A 175 -15.98 40.53 -0.23
CA GLU A 175 -17.23 41.25 -0.49
C GLU A 175 -18.38 40.26 -0.75
N GLY A 176 -19.60 40.77 -0.85
CA GLY A 176 -20.76 39.97 -1.25
C GLY A 176 -21.19 38.91 -0.23
N GLU A 177 -21.62 37.75 -0.73
CA GLU A 177 -22.21 36.67 0.08
C GLU A 177 -21.25 36.09 1.11
N GLN A 178 -19.94 36.11 0.84
CA GLN A 178 -18.91 35.64 1.77
C GLN A 178 -18.97 36.38 3.12
N CYS A 179 -19.32 37.67 3.12
CA CYS A 179 -19.45 38.45 4.35
C CYS A 179 -20.60 37.98 5.26
N GLY A 180 -21.65 37.38 4.69
CA GLY A 180 -22.76 36.81 5.44
C GLY A 180 -22.59 35.33 5.77
N LYS A 181 -21.83 34.59 4.95
CA LYS A 181 -21.62 33.14 5.10
C LYS A 181 -20.51 32.79 6.10
N TYR A 182 -19.51 33.64 6.25
CA TYR A 182 -18.38 33.42 7.14
C TYR A 182 -18.32 34.46 8.25
N GLU A 183 -17.70 34.10 9.38
CA GLU A 183 -17.45 35.04 10.47
C GLU A 183 -16.63 36.23 9.95
N SER A 184 -17.19 37.43 10.04
CA SER A 184 -16.61 38.61 9.41
C SER A 184 -16.79 39.90 10.21
N VAL A 185 -15.89 40.86 9.95
CA VAL A 185 -15.96 42.22 10.48
C VAL A 185 -16.05 43.20 9.31
N ARG A 186 -17.01 44.11 9.36
CA ARG A 186 -17.21 45.12 8.30
C ARG A 186 -15.95 45.98 8.11
N ALA A 187 -15.52 46.15 6.87
CA ALA A 187 -14.30 46.89 6.52
C ALA A 187 -14.47 47.64 5.20
N GLY A 188 -14.87 48.92 5.29
CA GLY A 188 -15.14 49.74 4.10
C GLY A 188 -16.37 49.27 3.34
N ALA A 189 -16.24 49.11 2.02
CA ALA A 189 -17.29 48.58 1.14
C ALA A 189 -17.50 47.06 1.28
N GLY A 190 -16.52 46.34 1.84
CA GLY A 190 -16.57 44.90 2.06
C GLY A 190 -16.48 44.50 3.55
N CYS A 191 -15.91 43.33 3.79
CA CYS A 191 -15.62 42.80 5.12
C CYS A 191 -14.22 42.16 5.14
N ILE A 192 -13.73 41.92 6.36
CA ILE A 192 -12.64 40.97 6.62
C ILE A 192 -13.31 39.71 7.16
N ALA A 193 -13.28 38.63 6.38
CA ALA A 193 -13.91 37.35 6.72
C ALA A 193 -12.86 36.28 7.01
N ARG A 194 -13.15 35.38 7.96
CA ARG A 194 -12.37 34.17 8.21
C ARG A 194 -12.73 33.13 7.16
N LEU A 195 -11.89 32.99 6.14
CA LEU A 195 -12.09 32.08 5.02
C LEU A 195 -11.30 30.79 5.18
N PRO A 196 -11.79 29.67 4.63
CA PRO A 196 -11.01 28.44 4.51
C PRO A 196 -9.79 28.66 3.60
N GLY A 197 -8.84 27.74 3.67
CA GLY A 197 -7.63 27.80 2.87
C GLY A 197 -7.85 27.59 1.37
N TYR A 198 -6.74 27.64 0.67
CA TYR A 198 -6.67 27.35 -0.76
C TYR A 198 -6.76 25.85 -1.02
N ILE A 199 -7.39 25.50 -2.13
CA ILE A 199 -7.49 24.16 -2.68
C ILE A 199 -6.89 24.16 -4.09
N GLU A 200 -6.59 22.97 -4.59
CA GLU A 200 -6.25 22.78 -6.00
C GLU A 200 -7.51 22.61 -6.85
N VAL A 201 -7.53 23.32 -7.98
CA VAL A 201 -8.49 23.11 -9.06
C VAL A 201 -7.71 22.86 -10.34
N PHE A 202 -8.29 22.08 -11.25
CA PHE A 202 -7.74 21.98 -12.61
C PHE A 202 -7.74 23.37 -13.27
N THR A 203 -6.73 23.64 -14.10
CA THR A 203 -6.62 24.95 -14.74
C THR A 203 -7.78 25.21 -15.70
N LYS A 204 -8.21 24.18 -16.44
CA LYS A 204 -9.38 24.16 -17.32
C LYS A 204 -10.69 24.05 -16.54
N SER A 205 -11.74 24.63 -17.10
CA SER A 205 -13.09 24.53 -16.56
C SER A 205 -13.74 23.17 -16.88
N LYS A 206 -14.89 22.90 -16.27
CA LYS A 206 -15.65 21.65 -16.46
C LYS A 206 -15.87 21.33 -17.94
N GLU A 207 -16.33 22.27 -18.76
CA GLU A 207 -16.59 22.03 -20.18
C GLU A 207 -15.29 21.84 -20.97
N ALA A 208 -14.23 22.59 -20.64
CA ALA A 208 -12.93 22.48 -21.30
C ALA A 208 -12.18 21.18 -20.95
N LEU A 209 -12.53 20.53 -19.83
CA LEU A 209 -12.06 19.19 -19.45
C LEU A 209 -12.84 18.06 -20.13
N GLY A 210 -13.87 18.35 -20.94
CA GLY A 210 -14.60 17.35 -21.71
C GLY A 210 -15.23 16.25 -20.86
N GLU A 211 -14.93 15.00 -21.18
CA GLU A 211 -15.45 13.82 -20.47
C GLU A 211 -14.99 13.80 -19.02
N ALA A 212 -13.72 14.08 -18.74
CA ALA A 212 -13.20 14.16 -17.37
C ALA A 212 -13.94 15.18 -16.53
N GLY A 213 -14.25 16.35 -17.08
CA GLY A 213 -15.03 17.38 -16.37
C GLY A 213 -16.44 16.91 -16.02
N SER A 214 -17.08 16.15 -16.91
CA SER A 214 -18.40 15.55 -16.64
C SER A 214 -18.31 14.43 -15.60
N LEU A 215 -17.28 13.59 -15.69
CA LEU A 215 -17.05 12.46 -14.80
C LEU A 215 -16.71 12.93 -13.38
N LEU A 216 -15.74 13.82 -13.21
CA LEU A 216 -15.30 14.37 -11.92
C LEU A 216 -16.37 15.18 -11.20
N THR A 217 -17.36 15.71 -11.93
CA THR A 217 -18.46 16.49 -11.34
C THR A 217 -19.77 15.73 -11.27
N ARG A 218 -19.76 14.43 -11.56
CA ARG A 218 -20.91 13.54 -11.42
C ARG A 218 -21.34 13.49 -9.96
N GLU A 219 -22.66 13.44 -9.76
CA GLU A 219 -23.27 13.37 -8.44
C GLU A 219 -23.63 11.92 -8.07
N GLU A 220 -23.28 11.54 -6.84
CA GLU A 220 -23.65 10.28 -6.20
C GLU A 220 -24.00 10.57 -4.74
N LEU A 221 -25.13 10.03 -4.27
CA LEU A 221 -25.62 10.21 -2.89
C LEU A 221 -25.68 11.69 -2.42
N GLY A 222 -25.93 12.63 -3.34
CA GLY A 222 -26.02 14.07 -3.05
C GLY A 222 -24.68 14.80 -3.01
N PHE A 223 -23.59 14.13 -3.39
CA PHE A 223 -22.26 14.72 -3.43
C PHE A 223 -21.64 14.59 -4.83
N THR A 224 -20.83 15.57 -5.22
CA THR A 224 -20.08 15.50 -6.49
C THR A 224 -18.68 14.95 -6.24
N TYR A 225 -18.11 14.12 -7.12
CA TYR A 225 -16.79 13.53 -6.85
C TYR A 225 -15.66 14.54 -6.66
N ASP A 226 -15.77 15.74 -7.25
CA ASP A 226 -14.82 16.82 -7.04
C ASP A 226 -14.93 17.45 -5.64
N ASP A 227 -15.95 17.15 -4.85
CA ASP A 227 -16.13 17.60 -3.46
C ASP A 227 -17.13 16.64 -2.75
N PRO A 228 -16.69 15.40 -2.47
CA PRO A 228 -17.59 14.27 -2.24
C PRO A 228 -18.21 14.22 -0.85
N GLY A 229 -17.79 15.10 0.07
CA GLY A 229 -18.32 15.20 1.45
C GLY A 229 -18.15 13.95 2.33
N LEU A 230 -17.90 12.77 1.76
CA LEU A 230 -17.72 11.46 2.39
C LEU A 230 -16.55 10.73 1.72
N PRO A 231 -15.69 10.04 2.48
CA PRO A 231 -14.54 9.29 1.93
C PRO A 231 -14.94 8.14 0.98
N SER A 232 -16.07 7.48 1.24
CA SER A 232 -16.55 6.31 0.47
C SER A 232 -17.22 6.66 -0.86
N VAL A 233 -17.45 7.95 -1.12
CA VAL A 233 -18.06 8.45 -2.37
C VAL A 233 -16.96 9.11 -3.20
N ASN A 234 -16.02 8.32 -3.71
CA ASN A 234 -14.94 8.86 -4.52
C ASN A 234 -14.91 8.22 -5.91
N ILE A 235 -14.33 8.95 -6.87
CA ILE A 235 -14.32 8.54 -8.27
C ILE A 235 -13.51 7.26 -8.52
N LEU A 236 -12.42 7.06 -7.78
CA LEU A 236 -11.53 5.91 -7.98
C LEU A 236 -12.08 4.61 -7.37
N GLU A 237 -13.07 4.72 -6.47
CA GLU A 237 -13.88 3.58 -5.99
C GLU A 237 -15.08 3.25 -6.90
N ARG A 238 -15.17 3.90 -8.07
CA ARG A 238 -16.26 3.71 -9.06
C ARG A 238 -15.74 3.50 -10.49
N TYR A 239 -14.58 4.08 -10.79
CA TYR A 239 -13.96 4.08 -12.10
C TYR A 239 -12.51 3.68 -11.98
N ASP A 240 -12.02 2.84 -12.91
CA ASP A 240 -10.61 2.52 -12.98
C ASP A 240 -9.82 3.80 -13.31
N TYR A 241 -8.65 3.96 -12.70
CA TYR A 241 -7.84 5.16 -12.88
C TYR A 241 -7.51 5.40 -14.36
N SER A 242 -7.41 4.35 -15.19
CA SER A 242 -7.15 4.51 -16.61
C SER A 242 -8.32 5.14 -17.34
N THR A 243 -9.55 4.74 -17.01
CA THR A 243 -10.79 5.37 -17.51
C THR A 243 -10.82 6.84 -17.17
N VAL A 244 -10.53 7.19 -15.91
CA VAL A 244 -10.51 8.60 -15.48
C VAL A 244 -9.42 9.40 -16.19
N ALA A 245 -8.21 8.84 -16.30
CA ALA A 245 -7.07 9.52 -16.94
C ALA A 245 -7.31 9.77 -18.44
N MET A 246 -7.86 8.79 -19.16
CA MET A 246 -8.17 8.91 -20.59
C MET A 246 -9.38 9.79 -20.89
N ALA A 247 -10.22 10.08 -19.89
CA ALA A 247 -11.33 11.02 -20.05
C ALA A 247 -10.85 12.48 -20.18
N PHE A 248 -9.60 12.78 -19.80
CA PHE A 248 -9.02 14.10 -20.01
C PHE A 248 -8.69 14.30 -21.49
N PRO A 249 -8.81 15.53 -22.03
CA PRO A 249 -8.41 15.82 -23.41
C PRO A 249 -6.92 15.55 -23.67
N SER A 250 -6.09 15.72 -22.65
CA SER A 250 -4.68 15.34 -22.61
C SER A 250 -4.28 14.96 -21.19
N LEU A 251 -3.33 14.04 -21.01
CA LEU A 251 -2.73 13.77 -19.69
C LEU A 251 -2.03 15.00 -19.10
N ASP A 252 -1.65 15.99 -19.92
CA ASP A 252 -1.14 17.26 -19.40
C ASP A 252 -2.23 18.05 -18.65
N ASP A 253 -3.50 17.90 -19.03
CA ASP A 253 -4.62 18.56 -18.35
C ASP A 253 -4.89 17.96 -16.96
N LEU A 254 -4.53 16.69 -16.73
CA LEU A 254 -4.56 16.04 -15.41
C LEU A 254 -3.47 16.61 -14.47
N LYS A 255 -2.34 17.02 -15.05
CA LYS A 255 -1.20 17.60 -14.34
C LYS A 255 -1.35 19.11 -14.12
N ASP A 256 -2.04 19.81 -15.02
CA ASP A 256 -2.20 21.28 -14.97
C ASP A 256 -3.23 21.75 -13.94
N ARG A 257 -2.72 22.34 -12.85
CA ARG A 257 -3.47 22.71 -11.64
C ARG A 257 -3.14 24.13 -11.21
N LYS A 258 -4.10 24.77 -10.53
CA LYS A 258 -3.91 26.09 -9.90
C LYS A 258 -4.59 26.15 -8.54
N LEU A 259 -4.09 27.04 -7.69
CA LEU A 259 -4.70 27.31 -6.39
C LEU A 259 -5.92 28.22 -6.53
N MET A 260 -6.99 27.89 -5.81
CA MET A 260 -8.22 28.68 -5.69
C MET A 260 -8.66 28.70 -4.23
N ARG A 261 -9.25 29.80 -3.74
CA ARG A 261 -9.85 29.78 -2.39
C ARG A 261 -11.04 28.83 -2.40
N TYR A 262 -11.16 28.00 -1.36
CA TYR A 262 -12.30 27.08 -1.27
C TYR A 262 -13.65 27.82 -1.25
N ALA A 263 -13.73 29.00 -0.63
CA ALA A 263 -14.92 29.84 -0.63
C ALA A 263 -15.36 30.23 -2.05
N ASP A 264 -14.42 30.63 -2.90
CA ASP A 264 -14.70 31.02 -4.29
C ASP A 264 -15.14 29.80 -5.12
N PHE A 265 -14.55 28.63 -4.86
CA PHE A 265 -14.96 27.37 -5.49
C PHE A 265 -16.41 27.01 -5.12
N LEU A 266 -16.79 27.13 -3.83
CA LEU A 266 -18.15 26.84 -3.39
C LEU A 266 -19.19 27.76 -4.04
N GLU A 267 -18.87 29.05 -4.23
CA GLU A 267 -19.74 29.98 -4.97
C GLU A 267 -19.84 29.61 -6.45
N ALA A 268 -18.72 29.23 -7.08
CA ALA A 268 -18.75 28.75 -8.46
C ALA A 268 -19.55 27.45 -8.61
N LYS A 269 -19.41 26.51 -7.67
CA LYS A 269 -20.19 25.26 -7.60
C LYS A 269 -21.68 25.54 -7.43
N ALA A 270 -22.06 26.47 -6.55
CA ALA A 270 -23.45 26.86 -6.32
C ALA A 270 -24.12 27.51 -7.56
N ARG A 271 -23.35 28.25 -8.37
CA ARG A 271 -23.85 28.81 -9.64
C ARG A 271 -24.11 27.75 -10.72
N GLY A 272 -23.44 26.60 -10.64
CA GLY A 272 -23.53 25.55 -11.65
C GLY A 272 -22.92 25.94 -13.00
N GLY A 273 -23.26 25.17 -14.05
CA GLY A 273 -22.77 25.40 -15.41
C GLY A 273 -21.29 25.08 -15.60
N ASP A 274 -20.62 25.84 -16.47
CA ASP A 274 -19.18 25.75 -16.64
C ASP A 274 -18.47 26.39 -15.44
N ARG A 275 -17.81 25.56 -14.65
CA ARG A 275 -17.21 25.94 -13.37
C ARG A 275 -15.83 25.32 -13.20
N PRO A 276 -14.99 25.85 -12.30
CA PRO A 276 -13.79 25.15 -11.87
C PRO A 276 -14.14 23.77 -11.29
N VAL A 277 -13.29 22.79 -11.58
CA VAL A 277 -13.36 21.43 -11.03
C VAL A 277 -12.25 21.30 -10.00
N ARG A 278 -12.61 20.99 -8.75
CA ARG A 278 -11.62 20.75 -7.70
C ARG A 278 -10.90 19.43 -7.98
N VAL A 279 -9.61 19.40 -7.73
CA VAL A 279 -8.84 18.15 -7.77
C VAL A 279 -9.29 17.30 -6.58
N PRO A 280 -9.87 16.10 -6.80
CA PRO A 280 -10.21 15.21 -5.71
C PRO A 280 -8.92 14.69 -5.07
N HIS A 281 -8.85 14.72 -3.75
CA HIS A 281 -7.75 14.19 -2.94
C HIS A 281 -8.37 13.14 -2.01
N LEU A 282 -7.87 11.91 -2.05
CA LEU A 282 -8.36 10.84 -1.19
C LEU A 282 -7.72 10.93 0.19
N PHE A 283 -8.45 10.55 1.23
CA PHE A 283 -7.97 10.58 2.59
C PHE A 283 -8.60 9.48 3.44
N CYS A 284 -7.73 8.67 4.05
CA CYS A 284 -8.15 7.71 5.06
C CYS A 284 -7.18 7.65 6.24
N SER A 285 -7.70 7.86 7.46
CA SER A 285 -6.90 7.85 8.68
C SER A 285 -6.92 6.49 9.38
N ASP A 286 -6.10 6.37 10.43
CA ASP A 286 -5.98 5.19 11.29
C ASP A 286 -7.32 4.59 11.73
N GLU A 287 -8.31 5.43 12.05
CA GLU A 287 -9.61 4.99 12.53
C GLU A 287 -10.48 4.29 11.46
N TRP A 288 -10.06 4.37 10.20
CA TRP A 288 -10.76 3.82 9.05
C TRP A 288 -9.93 2.78 8.30
N GLU A 289 -8.75 2.43 8.81
CA GLU A 289 -7.91 1.37 8.26
C GLU A 289 -8.74 0.08 8.11
N GLY A 290 -8.67 -0.51 6.92
CA GLY A 290 -9.41 -1.70 6.58
C GLY A 290 -10.84 -1.45 6.12
N GLY A 291 -11.42 -0.29 6.40
CA GLY A 291 -12.83 0.02 6.14
C GLY A 291 -13.19 0.26 4.68
N LEU A 292 -12.21 0.41 3.78
CA LEU A 292 -12.40 0.46 2.34
C LEU A 292 -11.27 -0.32 1.65
N VAL A 293 -11.52 -0.81 0.43
CA VAL A 293 -10.48 -1.44 -0.39
C VAL A 293 -9.32 -0.47 -0.67
N SER A 294 -9.64 0.80 -0.90
CA SER A 294 -8.64 1.87 -1.06
C SER A 294 -8.00 2.34 0.24
N CYS A 295 -8.46 1.88 1.41
CA CYS A 295 -7.92 2.30 2.71
C CYS A 295 -7.29 1.12 3.45
N ARG A 296 -6.12 0.71 3.01
CA ARG A 296 -5.35 -0.36 3.64
C ARG A 296 -3.94 0.13 3.85
N VAL A 297 -3.34 -0.29 4.96
CA VAL A 297 -1.89 -0.15 5.11
C VAL A 297 -1.17 -1.19 4.27
N PHE A 298 0.13 -0.96 4.06
CA PHE A 298 1.05 -1.92 3.47
C PHE A 298 0.65 -2.34 2.05
N ASP A 299 0.20 -1.38 1.26
CA ASP A 299 -0.23 -1.62 -0.10
C ASP A 299 0.41 -0.67 -1.12
N GLN A 300 0.15 -0.98 -2.39
CA GLN A 300 0.66 -0.23 -3.54
C GLN A 300 -0.17 -0.63 -4.75
N GLY A 301 -0.71 0.35 -5.47
CA GLY A 301 -1.45 0.11 -6.70
C GLY A 301 -2.68 0.99 -6.85
N ALA A 302 -2.97 1.37 -8.09
CA ALA A 302 -4.03 2.33 -8.40
C ALA A 302 -5.43 1.70 -8.57
N ASN A 303 -5.53 0.37 -8.50
CA ASN A 303 -6.78 -0.37 -8.60
C ASN A 303 -6.69 -1.72 -7.84
N PRO A 304 -7.80 -2.43 -7.61
CA PRO A 304 -7.81 -3.69 -6.86
C PRO A 304 -6.84 -4.76 -7.39
N PHE A 305 -6.63 -4.81 -8.70
CA PHE A 305 -5.73 -5.78 -9.31
C PHE A 305 -4.25 -5.46 -9.04
N GLU A 306 -3.85 -4.20 -9.18
CA GLU A 306 -2.49 -3.75 -8.84
C GLU A 306 -2.21 -3.94 -7.34
N LEU A 307 -3.17 -3.60 -6.48
CA LEU A 307 -3.09 -3.84 -5.02
C LEU A 307 -2.87 -5.33 -4.69
N THR A 308 -3.59 -6.21 -5.39
CA THR A 308 -3.46 -7.67 -5.24
C THR A 308 -2.09 -8.16 -5.71
N LEU A 309 -1.64 -7.71 -6.88
CA LEU A 309 -0.35 -8.10 -7.43
C LEU A 309 0.82 -7.62 -6.56
N SER A 310 0.70 -6.43 -5.96
CA SER A 310 1.67 -5.94 -4.98
C SER A 310 1.78 -6.90 -3.80
N ARG A 311 0.67 -7.32 -3.20
CA ARG A 311 0.66 -8.29 -2.09
C ARG A 311 1.21 -9.66 -2.46
N ILE A 312 0.87 -10.16 -3.66
CA ILE A 312 1.45 -11.41 -4.18
C ILE A 312 2.97 -11.28 -4.33
N HIS A 313 3.44 -10.15 -4.85
CA HIS A 313 4.85 -9.86 -4.97
C HIS A 313 5.51 -9.83 -3.58
N ASP A 314 4.91 -9.15 -2.63
CA ASP A 314 5.43 -8.99 -1.27
C ASP A 314 5.52 -10.31 -0.52
N TYR A 315 4.51 -11.18 -0.63
CA TYR A 315 4.57 -12.55 -0.10
C TYR A 315 5.81 -13.31 -0.62
N ARG A 316 6.08 -13.22 -1.92
CA ARG A 316 7.19 -13.94 -2.56
C ARG A 316 8.55 -13.29 -2.26
N ALA A 317 8.63 -11.98 -2.37
CA ALA A 317 9.87 -11.21 -2.21
C ALA A 317 10.35 -11.20 -0.76
N TYR A 318 9.41 -11.12 0.20
CA TYR A 318 9.74 -11.03 1.62
C TYR A 318 9.82 -12.37 2.34
N TYR A 319 9.56 -13.49 1.66
CA TYR A 319 9.68 -14.83 2.26
C TYR A 319 11.00 -15.06 3.03
N PRO A 320 12.20 -14.67 2.52
CA PRO A 320 13.45 -14.82 3.26
C PRO A 320 13.55 -13.95 4.53
N PHE A 321 12.77 -12.88 4.64
CA PHE A 321 12.76 -11.95 5.78
C PHE A 321 11.67 -12.30 6.77
N VAL A 322 10.57 -12.90 6.32
CA VAL A 322 9.48 -13.32 7.19
C VAL A 322 9.78 -14.68 7.81
N ASN A 323 10.22 -15.67 7.02
CA ASN A 323 10.31 -17.06 7.49
C ASN A 323 11.63 -17.48 8.13
N PHE A 324 12.68 -16.65 8.11
CA PHE A 324 14.01 -17.04 8.61
C PHE A 324 14.52 -16.04 9.64
N LYS A 325 15.15 -16.53 10.72
CA LYS A 325 15.71 -15.69 11.78
C LYS A 325 16.80 -14.75 11.27
N ARG A 326 17.80 -15.27 10.56
CA ARG A 326 18.87 -14.50 9.89
C ARG A 326 19.55 -13.46 10.78
N ASP A 327 20.06 -13.92 11.93
CA ASP A 327 20.72 -13.10 12.94
C ASP A 327 19.84 -12.01 13.59
N ARG A 328 18.52 -12.01 13.33
CA ARG A 328 17.60 -11.16 14.09
C ARG A 328 17.61 -11.56 15.56
N VAL A 329 17.63 -10.53 16.41
CA VAL A 329 17.65 -10.68 17.87
C VAL A 329 16.32 -11.26 18.38
N GLY A 330 15.20 -10.91 17.73
CA GLY A 330 13.88 -11.50 17.95
C GLY A 330 13.37 -12.19 16.69
N PHE A 331 12.87 -13.42 16.85
CA PHE A 331 12.19 -14.20 15.82
C PHE A 331 11.41 -15.31 16.52
N TRP A 332 10.13 -15.43 16.21
CA TRP A 332 9.25 -16.48 16.71
C TRP A 332 8.78 -17.35 15.56
N GLU A 333 8.53 -18.62 15.84
CA GLU A 333 8.07 -19.56 14.83
C GLU A 333 6.71 -19.18 14.25
N ASP A 334 5.87 -18.44 14.98
CA ASP A 334 4.53 -18.02 14.57
C ASP A 334 4.50 -16.62 13.93
N ASP A 335 5.62 -15.90 13.84
CA ASP A 335 5.68 -14.57 13.20
C ASP A 335 5.07 -14.56 11.78
N PRO A 336 5.30 -15.59 10.91
CA PRO A 336 4.68 -15.61 9.59
C PRO A 336 3.17 -15.78 9.59
N LEU A 337 2.59 -16.42 10.62
CA LEU A 337 1.14 -16.55 10.74
C LEU A 337 0.49 -15.17 10.73
N TYR A 338 0.89 -14.32 11.68
CA TYR A 338 0.32 -12.98 11.84
C TYR A 338 0.75 -12.04 10.72
N THR A 339 2.04 -12.09 10.32
CA THR A 339 2.55 -11.22 9.26
C THR A 339 1.82 -11.47 7.94
N TYR A 340 1.67 -12.73 7.52
CA TYR A 340 0.99 -13.04 6.27
C TYR A 340 -0.51 -12.89 6.39
N PHE A 341 -1.12 -13.27 7.51
CA PHE A 341 -2.55 -13.09 7.72
C PHE A 341 -2.93 -11.61 7.59
N ASP A 342 -2.34 -10.72 8.39
CA ASP A 342 -2.76 -9.32 8.45
C ASP A 342 -2.39 -8.53 7.18
N ARG A 343 -1.19 -8.78 6.62
CA ARG A 343 -0.64 -7.91 5.56
C ARG A 343 -0.92 -8.40 4.14
N VAL A 344 -1.07 -9.72 3.97
CA VAL A 344 -1.19 -10.33 2.64
C VAL A 344 -2.56 -10.99 2.48
N PHE A 345 -2.88 -11.99 3.30
CA PHE A 345 -3.97 -12.91 3.03
C PHE A 345 -5.35 -12.37 3.40
N LEU A 346 -5.49 -11.69 4.54
CA LEU A 346 -6.75 -11.06 4.94
C LEU A 346 -7.21 -10.03 3.89
N PRO A 347 -6.35 -9.09 3.42
CA PRO A 347 -6.74 -8.18 2.34
C PRO A 347 -7.17 -8.87 1.04
N LEU A 348 -6.61 -10.03 0.68
CA LEU A 348 -7.04 -10.78 -0.51
C LEU A 348 -8.47 -11.34 -0.34
N SER A 349 -8.81 -11.77 0.87
CA SER A 349 -10.19 -12.16 1.21
C SER A 349 -11.11 -10.95 1.23
N ASP A 350 -10.67 -9.82 1.79
CA ASP A 350 -11.44 -8.58 1.80
C ASP A 350 -11.77 -8.12 0.38
N TYR A 351 -10.84 -8.19 -0.58
CA TYR A 351 -11.14 -7.84 -1.98
C TYR A 351 -12.22 -8.71 -2.60
N PHE A 352 -12.25 -10.00 -2.25
CA PHE A 352 -13.33 -10.90 -2.65
C PHE A 352 -14.64 -10.61 -1.94
N GLN A 353 -14.61 -10.28 -0.65
CA GLN A 353 -15.81 -9.98 0.12
C GLN A 353 -16.40 -8.61 -0.25
N SER A 354 -15.58 -7.56 -0.38
CA SER A 354 -15.96 -6.24 -0.88
C SER A 354 -16.60 -6.36 -2.26
N TRP A 355 -16.15 -7.31 -3.09
CA TRP A 355 -16.79 -7.56 -4.38
C TRP A 355 -18.28 -7.93 -4.26
N TYR A 356 -18.78 -8.49 -3.16
CA TYR A 356 -20.23 -8.74 -3.02
C TYR A 356 -21.07 -7.46 -2.82
N PHE A 357 -20.46 -6.40 -2.31
CA PHE A 357 -21.14 -5.16 -1.93
C PHE A 357 -20.69 -3.95 -2.76
N ALA A 358 -19.62 -4.09 -3.54
CA ALA A 358 -19.11 -3.04 -4.40
C ALA A 358 -20.16 -2.67 -5.46
N PRO A 359 -20.31 -1.38 -5.76
CA PRO A 359 -21.27 -0.91 -6.75
C PRO A 359 -20.76 -1.18 -8.18
N TYR A 360 -21.23 -2.27 -8.80
CA TYR A 360 -20.93 -2.64 -10.20
C TYR A 360 -21.63 -1.79 -11.25
N GLY A 361 -21.10 -1.84 -12.46
CA GLY A 361 -21.73 -1.28 -13.65
C GLY A 361 -21.49 0.22 -13.85
N PHE A 362 -20.56 0.80 -13.08
CA PHE A 362 -20.06 2.15 -13.32
C PHE A 362 -19.00 2.17 -14.42
N ASP A 363 -18.09 1.19 -14.40
CA ASP A 363 -16.97 1.07 -15.33
C ASP A 363 -16.58 -0.42 -15.52
N ASP A 364 -16.66 -0.90 -16.77
CA ASP A 364 -16.28 -2.27 -17.11
C ASP A 364 -14.79 -2.57 -16.82
N ALA A 365 -13.91 -1.56 -16.92
CA ALA A 365 -12.48 -1.74 -16.62
C ALA A 365 -12.27 -1.97 -15.12
N PHE A 366 -12.99 -1.22 -14.28
CA PHE A 366 -12.97 -1.36 -12.83
C PHE A 366 -13.51 -2.74 -12.40
N ASP A 367 -14.66 -3.13 -12.94
CA ASP A 367 -15.31 -4.41 -12.64
C ASP A 367 -14.39 -5.59 -12.99
N ARG A 368 -13.71 -5.55 -14.14
CA ARG A 368 -12.71 -6.57 -14.52
C ARG A 368 -11.47 -6.57 -13.65
N SER A 369 -11.04 -5.41 -13.16
CA SER A 369 -9.89 -5.33 -12.24
C SER A 369 -10.20 -6.06 -10.93
N TYR A 370 -11.44 -5.98 -10.44
CA TYR A 370 -11.89 -6.77 -9.31
C TYR A 370 -11.92 -8.27 -9.62
N GLU A 371 -12.49 -8.68 -10.76
CA GLU A 371 -12.50 -10.10 -11.16
C GLU A 371 -11.08 -10.70 -11.16
N LEU A 372 -10.11 -9.94 -11.68
CA LEU A 372 -8.71 -10.33 -11.70
C LEU A 372 -8.07 -10.36 -10.31
N ALA A 373 -8.34 -9.37 -9.47
CA ALA A 373 -7.90 -9.32 -8.09
C ALA A 373 -8.34 -10.58 -7.34
N ILE A 374 -9.63 -10.93 -7.45
CA ILE A 374 -10.22 -12.11 -6.80
C ILE A 374 -9.58 -13.40 -7.30
N ASN A 375 -9.48 -13.56 -8.62
CA ASN A 375 -8.94 -14.78 -9.20
C ASN A 375 -7.46 -14.99 -8.79
N SER A 376 -6.68 -13.91 -8.78
CA SER A 376 -5.27 -13.92 -8.40
C SER A 376 -5.09 -14.16 -6.90
N GLY A 377 -5.93 -13.54 -6.06
CA GLY A 377 -5.91 -13.73 -4.61
C GLY A 377 -6.25 -15.16 -4.21
N LEU A 378 -7.35 -15.70 -4.73
CA LEU A 378 -7.75 -17.10 -4.48
C LEU A 378 -6.72 -18.10 -5.02
N SER A 379 -6.10 -17.78 -6.16
CA SER A 379 -5.03 -18.59 -6.74
C SER A 379 -3.77 -18.58 -5.86
N LEU A 380 -3.39 -17.44 -5.27
CA LEU A 380 -2.29 -17.40 -4.30
C LEU A 380 -2.62 -18.23 -3.05
N LEU A 381 -3.83 -18.07 -2.49
CA LEU A 381 -4.23 -18.84 -1.31
C LEU A 381 -4.22 -20.35 -1.61
N GLY A 382 -4.70 -20.75 -2.78
CA GLY A 382 -4.60 -22.13 -3.28
C GLY A 382 -3.15 -22.61 -3.45
N GLU A 383 -2.28 -21.79 -4.03
CA GLU A 383 -0.83 -22.06 -4.18
C GLU A 383 -0.19 -22.31 -2.81
N VAL A 384 -0.46 -21.45 -1.82
CA VAL A 384 0.05 -21.58 -0.44
C VAL A 384 -0.39 -22.91 0.19
N LEU A 385 -1.67 -23.26 0.08
CA LEU A 385 -2.20 -24.50 0.66
C LEU A 385 -1.66 -25.76 -0.05
N ALA A 386 -1.38 -25.67 -1.34
CA ALA A 386 -0.89 -26.78 -2.16
C ALA A 386 0.64 -26.87 -2.23
N THR A 387 1.36 -25.95 -1.58
CA THR A 387 2.83 -25.93 -1.62
C THR A 387 3.40 -27.18 -0.94
N PRO A 388 4.17 -28.03 -1.66
CA PRO A 388 4.69 -29.26 -1.11
C PRO A 388 5.88 -29.01 -0.17
N PRO A 389 6.18 -29.96 0.74
CA PRO A 389 7.40 -29.88 1.49
C PRO A 389 8.62 -30.03 0.56
N TYR A 390 9.68 -29.25 0.78
CA TYR A 390 10.94 -29.51 0.08
C TYR A 390 11.63 -30.76 0.65
N GLY A 391 12.56 -31.33 -0.12
CA GLY A 391 13.38 -32.46 0.31
C GLY A 391 13.08 -33.73 -0.46
N ALA A 392 13.45 -34.87 0.12
CA ALA A 392 13.37 -36.17 -0.51
C ALA A 392 11.98 -36.79 -0.36
N PHE A 393 11.51 -37.44 -1.42
CA PHE A 393 10.29 -38.24 -1.49
C PHE A 393 10.62 -39.65 -1.97
N CYS A 394 9.95 -40.65 -1.42
CA CYS A 394 9.99 -42.03 -1.92
C CYS A 394 8.62 -42.46 -2.41
N ARG A 395 8.56 -43.57 -3.13
CA ARG A 395 7.31 -44.19 -3.54
C ARG A 395 6.84 -45.22 -2.52
N ASP A 396 5.56 -45.16 -2.15
CA ASP A 396 4.90 -46.13 -1.29
C ASP A 396 4.43 -47.38 -2.06
N PRO A 397 4.00 -48.47 -1.39
CA PRO A 397 3.50 -49.69 -2.04
C PRO A 397 2.30 -49.48 -2.96
N ASP A 398 1.48 -48.46 -2.70
CA ASP A 398 0.31 -48.09 -3.50
C ASP A 398 0.69 -47.23 -4.71
N GLY A 399 1.94 -46.77 -4.76
CA GLY A 399 2.53 -46.02 -5.84
C GLY A 399 2.49 -44.50 -5.68
N ASN A 400 2.09 -43.97 -4.52
CA ASN A 400 2.10 -42.55 -4.18
C ASN A 400 3.50 -42.09 -3.74
N TYR A 401 3.76 -40.79 -3.81
CA TYR A 401 4.99 -40.21 -3.27
C TYR A 401 4.76 -39.68 -1.85
N VAL A 402 5.58 -40.14 -0.90
CA VAL A 402 5.55 -39.71 0.50
C VAL A 402 6.83 -38.97 0.86
N TRP A 403 6.71 -37.91 1.66
CA TRP A 403 7.83 -37.09 2.09
C TRP A 403 8.67 -37.84 3.13
N LEU A 404 9.98 -37.89 2.92
CA LEU A 404 10.94 -38.59 3.78
C LEU A 404 11.66 -37.67 4.75
N SER A 405 12.32 -36.64 4.21
CA SER A 405 13.20 -35.76 4.97
C SER A 405 13.51 -34.49 4.19
N ASP A 406 13.78 -33.41 4.91
CA ASP A 406 14.35 -32.15 4.42
C ASP A 406 15.87 -32.21 4.20
N GLU A 407 16.51 -33.34 4.55
CA GLU A 407 17.93 -33.63 4.32
C GLU A 407 18.13 -34.88 3.43
N PRO A 408 18.63 -34.71 2.20
CA PRO A 408 18.87 -35.84 1.28
C PRO A 408 19.86 -36.90 1.82
N ALA A 409 20.75 -36.50 2.75
CA ALA A 409 21.79 -37.34 3.34
C ALA A 409 21.34 -38.09 4.61
N ALA A 410 20.22 -37.71 5.22
CA ALA A 410 19.67 -38.34 6.43
C ALA A 410 18.89 -39.63 6.10
N GLN A 411 19.38 -40.41 5.13
CA GLN A 411 18.85 -41.73 4.80
C GLN A 411 19.11 -42.68 5.97
N GLY A 412 18.15 -42.78 6.90
CA GLY A 412 18.15 -43.80 7.95
C GLY A 412 17.48 -43.48 9.28
N GLU A 413 17.07 -42.23 9.57
CA GLU A 413 16.59 -41.89 10.93
C GLU A 413 15.15 -41.36 11.07
N THR A 414 14.38 -41.22 9.98
CA THR A 414 12.99 -40.75 10.09
C THR A 414 12.00 -41.48 9.17
N TYR A 415 11.00 -42.10 9.80
CA TYR A 415 9.67 -42.49 9.28
C TYR A 415 9.55 -43.33 7.98
N ALA A 416 10.57 -44.08 7.57
CA ALA A 416 10.44 -45.00 6.43
C ALA A 416 9.84 -46.36 6.84
N THR A 417 8.56 -46.42 7.24
CA THR A 417 7.82 -47.71 7.25
C THR A 417 7.13 -48.00 5.92
N ASP A 418 7.02 -46.98 5.05
CA ASP A 418 6.11 -47.02 3.90
C ASP A 418 6.83 -46.88 2.55
N CYS A 419 8.16 -46.93 2.46
CA CYS A 419 8.88 -46.84 1.17
C CYS A 419 9.14 -48.22 0.54
N VAL A 420 8.93 -48.35 -0.77
CA VAL A 420 9.23 -49.60 -1.51
C VAL A 420 10.72 -49.74 -1.83
N ASP A 421 11.41 -48.63 -2.11
CA ASP A 421 12.86 -48.56 -2.31
C ASP A 421 13.38 -47.16 -1.93
N GLU A 422 14.02 -47.05 -0.76
CA GLU A 422 14.59 -45.80 -0.25
C GLU A 422 15.70 -45.21 -1.13
N ARG A 423 16.18 -45.96 -2.14
CA ARG A 423 17.21 -45.49 -3.09
C ARG A 423 16.64 -44.82 -4.34
N GLN A 424 15.33 -44.96 -4.60
CA GLN A 424 14.64 -44.27 -5.68
C GLN A 424 13.92 -43.05 -5.13
N THR A 425 14.68 -42.02 -4.81
CA THR A 425 14.16 -40.76 -4.28
C THR A 425 13.96 -39.73 -5.38
N PHE A 426 12.84 -39.02 -5.30
CA PHE A 426 12.59 -37.77 -6.02
C PHE A 426 12.83 -36.60 -5.07
N GLU A 427 13.48 -35.53 -5.53
CA GLU A 427 13.80 -34.38 -4.68
C GLU A 427 13.07 -33.12 -5.14
N ILE A 428 12.46 -32.41 -4.19
CA ILE A 428 11.92 -31.07 -4.39
C ILE A 428 12.92 -30.07 -3.80
N GLU A 429 13.40 -29.14 -4.63
CA GLU A 429 14.33 -28.11 -4.20
C GLU A 429 13.71 -27.12 -3.19
N ARG A 430 14.52 -26.58 -2.28
CA ARG A 430 14.10 -25.58 -1.28
C ARG A 430 13.48 -24.30 -1.86
N GLY A 431 13.78 -23.97 -3.13
CA GLY A 431 13.18 -22.83 -3.81
C GLY A 431 11.74 -23.08 -4.28
N VAL A 432 11.40 -24.35 -4.53
CA VAL A 432 10.09 -24.80 -5.04
C VAL A 432 9.18 -25.25 -3.90
N GLY A 433 9.69 -26.07 -2.99
CA GLY A 433 8.96 -26.50 -1.80
C GLY A 433 9.23 -25.61 -0.58
N ARG A 434 8.56 -25.92 0.54
CA ARG A 434 8.73 -25.19 1.81
C ARG A 434 8.96 -26.16 2.97
N ARG A 435 9.71 -25.80 4.00
CA ARG A 435 9.88 -26.71 5.15
C ARG A 435 8.53 -26.87 5.84
N PRO A 436 7.99 -28.08 6.09
CA PRO A 436 6.67 -28.20 6.69
C PRO A 436 6.64 -27.69 8.14
N PHE A 437 7.66 -27.99 8.94
CA PHE A 437 7.75 -27.64 10.36
C PHE A 437 8.95 -26.73 10.67
N SER A 438 8.83 -25.93 11.73
CA SER A 438 9.86 -24.97 12.15
C SER A 438 11.17 -25.65 12.55
N ALA A 439 12.28 -24.99 12.26
CA ALA A 439 13.63 -25.44 12.60
C ALA A 439 14.14 -24.69 13.82
N TYR A 440 14.85 -25.40 14.69
CA TYR A 440 15.47 -24.86 15.90
C TYR A 440 16.96 -25.19 15.90
N ASP A 441 17.76 -24.39 16.61
CA ASP A 441 19.19 -24.65 16.75
C ASP A 441 19.47 -25.44 18.05
N PRO A 442 19.67 -26.77 17.97
CA PRO A 442 19.90 -27.60 19.15
C PRO A 442 21.23 -27.30 19.85
N GLU A 443 22.19 -26.65 19.18
CA GLU A 443 23.50 -26.33 19.74
C GLU A 443 23.44 -25.17 20.74
N GLN A 444 22.34 -24.41 20.77
CA GLN A 444 22.12 -23.30 21.73
C GLN A 444 21.86 -23.78 23.18
N GLY A 445 21.75 -25.09 23.41
CA GLY A 445 21.66 -25.68 24.75
C GLY A 445 20.27 -25.63 25.38
N TYR A 446 20.20 -25.20 26.65
CA TYR A 446 18.93 -25.15 27.40
C TYR A 446 17.99 -24.10 26.78
N TYR A 447 16.71 -24.45 26.57
CA TYR A 447 15.72 -23.67 25.80
C TYR A 447 16.01 -23.53 24.29
N PHE A 448 16.64 -24.53 23.65
CA PHE A 448 16.78 -24.52 22.19
C PHE A 448 15.43 -24.43 21.45
N SER A 449 14.35 -24.92 22.06
CA SER A 449 12.97 -24.76 21.57
C SER A 449 12.53 -23.29 21.45
N ASP A 450 13.18 -22.38 22.17
CA ASP A 450 12.86 -20.94 22.16
C ASP A 450 13.85 -20.19 21.25
N LYS A 451 14.56 -20.93 20.37
CA LYS A 451 15.55 -20.44 19.42
C LYS A 451 15.25 -20.95 18.01
N PRO A 452 14.07 -20.60 17.44
CA PRO A 452 13.77 -20.95 16.06
C PRO A 452 14.78 -20.27 15.11
N GLN A 453 15.12 -20.98 14.04
CA GLN A 453 15.97 -20.50 12.94
C GLN A 453 15.17 -20.29 11.65
N GLU A 454 14.12 -21.09 11.47
CA GLU A 454 13.21 -21.04 10.34
C GLU A 454 11.80 -21.37 10.84
N SER A 455 10.81 -20.60 10.39
CA SER A 455 9.40 -20.93 10.56
C SER A 455 8.94 -21.86 9.45
N GLY A 456 8.36 -22.99 9.85
CA GLY A 456 7.75 -23.92 8.92
C GLY A 456 6.56 -23.32 8.16
N HIS A 457 6.25 -23.89 7.01
CA HIS A 457 5.14 -23.55 6.14
C HIS A 457 3.79 -23.77 6.80
N TYR A 458 3.72 -24.63 7.82
CA TYR A 458 2.53 -24.83 8.65
C TYR A 458 1.86 -23.51 9.06
N TRP A 459 2.64 -22.54 9.52
CA TRP A 459 2.12 -21.23 9.96
C TRP A 459 1.56 -20.39 8.81
N THR A 460 2.23 -20.41 7.66
CA THR A 460 1.74 -19.77 6.42
C THR A 460 0.46 -20.44 5.90
N THR A 461 0.39 -21.78 5.95
CA THR A 461 -0.82 -22.54 5.60
C THR A 461 -1.97 -22.17 6.53
N LEU A 462 -1.72 -22.06 7.84
CA LEU A 462 -2.73 -21.67 8.81
C LEU A 462 -3.23 -20.24 8.57
N ALA A 463 -2.35 -19.30 8.22
CA ALA A 463 -2.71 -17.93 7.85
C ALA A 463 -3.64 -17.89 6.62
N ALA A 464 -3.33 -18.67 5.59
CA ALA A 464 -4.16 -18.75 4.39
C ALA A 464 -5.54 -19.37 4.68
N LEU A 465 -5.60 -20.39 5.56
CA LEU A 465 -6.86 -20.97 6.02
C LEU A 465 -7.68 -19.95 6.82
N TRP A 466 -7.06 -19.18 7.72
CA TRP A 466 -7.75 -18.13 8.46
C TRP A 466 -8.38 -17.10 7.53
N ALA A 467 -7.64 -16.63 6.52
CA ALA A 467 -8.17 -15.70 5.54
C ALA A 467 -9.34 -16.30 4.75
N LEU A 468 -9.28 -17.58 4.35
CA LEU A 468 -10.37 -18.25 3.63
C LEU A 468 -11.63 -18.48 4.49
N PHE A 469 -11.48 -18.59 5.80
CA PHE A 469 -12.58 -18.81 6.74
C PHE A 469 -13.07 -17.54 7.41
N ASP A 470 -12.42 -16.42 7.14
CA ASP A 470 -12.82 -15.13 7.66
C ASP A 470 -14.22 -14.77 7.11
N PRO A 471 -15.21 -14.56 8.00
CA PRO A 471 -16.57 -14.22 7.58
C PRO A 471 -16.80 -12.70 7.50
N ASP A 472 -15.85 -11.88 7.96
CA ASP A 472 -16.04 -10.47 8.24
C ASP A 472 -15.58 -9.64 7.04
N ALA A 473 -16.55 -9.14 6.28
CA ALA A 473 -16.29 -8.15 5.25
C ALA A 473 -16.13 -6.76 5.89
N TYR A 474 -14.93 -6.20 5.85
CA TYR A 474 -14.71 -4.80 6.21
C TYR A 474 -15.07 -3.92 4.99
N VAL A 475 -16.30 -3.40 4.97
CA VAL A 475 -16.90 -2.59 3.87
C VAL A 475 -17.52 -1.30 4.36
#